data_AF-A0A9E0H7E1-F1
#
_entry.id   AF-A0A9E0H7E1-F1
#
_cell.length_a   1.000
_cell.length_b   1.000
_cell.length_c   1.000
_cell.angle_alpha   90.00
_cell.angle_beta   90.00
_cell.angle_gamma   90.00
#
_symmetry.space_group_name_H-M   'P 1'
#
loop_
_entity.id
_entity.type
_entity.pdbx_description
1 polymer ?
#
loop_
_entity_poly.entity_id
_entity_poly.type
_entity_poly.pdbx_seq_one_letter_code
_entity_poly.pdbx_strand_id
1 'polypeptide(L)'
;MTKTLILVALFLGFTIPSALLTVDTGYVAWLELVRDERWALQLFVDLAIACGVFIGWLWKDAPARGLPRWPYVLATATLGSIGILAYLIHRRLARPATATA
;
A
#
# COMPACT_ATOMS: atom_id res chain seq x y z
N MET A 1 14.01 0.63 -15.29
CA MET A 1 14.09 1.64 -14.21
C MET A 1 12.83 2.52 -14.11
N THR A 2 12.22 2.95 -15.21
CA THR A 2 10.99 3.80 -15.23
C THR A 2 9.85 3.31 -14.34
N LYS A 3 9.52 2.01 -14.36
CA LYS A 3 8.44 1.44 -13.54
C LYS A 3 8.70 1.54 -12.04
N THR A 4 9.96 1.52 -11.61
CA THR A 4 10.32 1.68 -10.18
C THR A 4 10.21 3.15 -9.79
N LEU A 5 10.65 4.08 -10.64
CA LEU A 5 10.50 5.52 -10.41
C LEU A 5 9.03 5.92 -10.26
N ILE A 6 8.14 5.40 -11.13
CA ILE A 6 6.70 5.63 -11.03
C ILE A 6 6.16 5.14 -9.68
N LEU A 7 6.55 3.94 -9.24
CA LEU A 7 6.10 3.41 -7.94
C LEU A 7 6.59 4.25 -6.77
N VAL A 8 7.86 4.71 -6.81
CA VAL A 8 8.41 5.58 -5.77
C VAL A 8 7.70 6.94 -5.76
N ALA A 9 7.44 7.52 -6.94
CA ALA A 9 6.71 8.78 -7.05
C ALA A 9 5.28 8.66 -6.49
N LEU A 10 4.55 7.58 -6.83
CA LEU A 10 3.23 7.31 -6.27
C LEU A 10 3.28 7.08 -4.77
N PHE A 11 4.27 6.31 -4.29
CA PHE A 11 4.46 6.04 -2.88
C PHE A 11 4.68 7.32 -2.09
N LEU A 12 5.62 8.17 -2.50
CA LEU A 12 5.90 9.43 -1.82
C LEU A 12 4.74 10.42 -1.97
N GLY A 13 4.20 10.55 -3.18
CA GLY A 13 3.10 11.47 -3.49
C GLY A 13 1.82 11.16 -2.71
N PHE A 14 1.59 9.90 -2.33
CA PHE A 14 0.46 9.54 -1.47
C PHE A 14 0.82 9.51 0.02
N THR A 15 1.98 8.98 0.39
CA THR A 15 2.37 8.78 1.79
C THR A 15 2.64 10.10 2.51
N ILE A 16 3.34 11.06 1.87
CA ILE A 16 3.69 12.34 2.50
C ILE A 16 2.42 13.12 2.88
N PRO A 17 1.47 13.42 1.97
CA PRO A 17 0.27 14.16 2.37
C PRO A 17 -0.59 13.38 3.37
N SER A 18 -0.67 12.04 3.25
CA SER A 18 -1.40 11.21 4.21
C SER A 18 -0.80 11.30 5.62
N ALA A 19 0.53 11.31 5.74
CA ALA A 19 1.23 11.46 7.01
C ALA A 19 1.02 12.85 7.61
N LEU A 20 1.09 13.91 6.81
CA LEU A 20 0.83 15.27 7.27
C LEU A 20 -0.61 15.43 7.79
N LEU A 21 -1.60 14.95 7.04
CA LEU A 21 -3.00 14.94 7.49
C LEU A 21 -3.19 14.14 8.79
N THR A 22 -2.47 13.02 8.93
CA THR A 22 -2.51 12.19 10.15
C THR A 22 -1.92 12.91 11.35
N VAL A 23 -0.86 13.70 11.17
CA VAL A 23 -0.28 14.53 12.23
C VAL A 23 -1.24 15.63 12.64
N ASP A 24 -1.92 16.26 11.69
CA ASP A 24 -2.81 17.40 11.94
C ASP A 24 -4.16 16.99 12.55
N THR A 25 -4.73 15.87 12.09
CA THR A 25 -6.10 15.45 12.45
C THR A 25 -6.15 14.23 13.35
N GLY A 26 -5.05 13.48 13.46
CA GLY A 26 -4.98 12.21 14.18
C GLY A 26 -5.31 11.00 13.30
N TYR A 27 -4.74 9.84 13.63
CA TYR A 27 -4.83 8.62 12.82
C TYR A 27 -6.25 8.05 12.67
N VAL A 28 -7.15 8.34 13.61
CA VAL A 28 -8.51 7.79 13.61
C VAL A 28 -9.57 8.77 13.11
N ALA A 29 -9.20 10.01 12.76
CA ALA A 29 -10.15 11.06 12.35
C ALA A 29 -10.93 10.70 11.07
N TRP A 30 -10.36 9.88 10.20
CA TRP A 30 -11.06 9.39 9.01
C TRP A 30 -12.29 8.51 9.34
N LEU A 31 -12.37 7.93 10.56
CA LEU A 31 -13.55 7.15 10.98
C LEU A 31 -14.80 8.03 11.10
N GLU A 32 -14.63 9.27 11.55
CA GLU A 32 -15.72 10.25 11.61
C GLU A 32 -16.21 10.57 10.19
N LEU A 33 -15.27 10.80 9.27
CA LEU A 33 -15.58 11.03 7.85
C LEU A 33 -16.32 9.85 7.20
N VAL A 34 -15.86 8.62 7.42
CA VAL A 34 -16.49 7.41 6.88
C VAL A 34 -17.88 7.17 7.48
N ARG A 35 -18.11 7.60 8.72
CA ARG A 35 -19.41 7.50 9.39
C ARG A 35 -20.41 8.50 8.80
N ASP A 36 -19.99 9.73 8.58
CA ASP A 36 -20.90 10.85 8.28
C ASP A 36 -21.12 11.03 6.77
N GLU A 37 -20.16 10.64 5.93
CA GLU A 37 -20.22 10.83 4.47
C GLU A 37 -20.35 9.52 3.70
N ARG A 38 -21.47 9.36 2.97
CA ARG A 38 -21.79 8.11 2.22
C ARG A 38 -20.74 7.76 1.16
N TRP A 39 -20.20 8.76 0.47
CA TRP A 39 -19.15 8.53 -0.53
C TRP A 39 -17.83 8.15 0.12
N ALA A 40 -17.51 8.67 1.31
CA ALA A 40 -16.33 8.27 2.07
C ALA A 40 -16.42 6.78 2.48
N LEU A 41 -17.61 6.35 2.92
CA LEU A 41 -17.87 4.93 3.20
C LEU A 41 -17.70 4.05 1.96
N GLN A 42 -18.25 4.46 0.81
CA GLN A 42 -18.09 3.71 -0.43
C GLN A 42 -16.62 3.57 -0.84
N LEU A 43 -15.83 4.65 -0.76
CA LEU A 43 -14.40 4.65 -1.06
C LEU A 43 -13.60 3.78 -0.08
N PHE A 44 -13.97 3.81 1.20
CA PHE A 44 -13.34 2.97 2.23
C PHE A 44 -13.59 1.49 1.96
N VAL A 45 -14.83 1.10 1.64
CA VAL A 45 -15.17 -0.28 1.29
C VAL A 45 -14.43 -0.75 0.04
N ASP A 46 -14.36 0.09 -1.00
CA ASP A 46 -13.59 -0.20 -2.21
C ASP A 46 -12.10 -0.43 -1.90
N LEU A 47 -11.50 0.46 -1.10
CA LEU A 47 -10.11 0.33 -0.67
C LEU A 47 -9.88 -0.94 0.16
N ALA A 48 -10.80 -1.29 1.07
CA ALA A 48 -10.71 -2.49 1.88
C ALA A 48 -10.74 -3.76 1.01
N ILE A 49 -11.60 -3.78 -0.01
CA ILE A 49 -11.65 -4.88 -0.99
C ILE A 49 -10.34 -4.96 -1.77
N ALA A 50 -9.84 -3.85 -2.30
CA ALA A 50 -8.57 -3.81 -3.03
C ALA A 50 -7.40 -4.30 -2.16
N CYS A 51 -7.37 -3.92 -0.88
CA CYS A 51 -6.38 -4.40 0.08
C CYS A 51 -6.52 -5.90 0.35
N GLY A 52 -7.74 -6.41 0.52
CA GLY A 52 -8.01 -7.84 0.70
C GLY A 52 -7.56 -8.69 -0.49
N VAL A 53 -7.88 -8.24 -1.71
CA VAL A 53 -7.44 -8.88 -2.96
C VAL A 53 -5.90 -8.86 -3.06
N PHE A 54 -5.27 -7.72 -2.76
CA PHE A 54 -3.81 -7.63 -2.76
C PHE A 54 -3.19 -8.57 -1.73
N ILE A 55 -3.69 -8.62 -0.50
CA ILE A 55 -3.19 -9.52 0.55
C ILE A 55 -3.31 -10.97 0.07
N GLY A 56 -4.45 -11.37 -0.50
CA GLY A 56 -4.66 -12.69 -1.10
C GLY A 56 -3.62 -13.03 -2.17
N TRP A 57 -3.26 -12.06 -3.01
CA TRP A 57 -2.21 -12.22 -4.03
C TRP A 57 -0.79 -12.26 -3.40
N LEU A 58 -0.51 -11.41 -2.42
CA LEU A 58 0.75 -11.33 -1.68
C LEU A 58 1.13 -12.67 -1.04
N TRP A 59 0.14 -13.41 -0.53
CA TRP A 59 0.35 -14.74 0.05
C TRP A 59 1.04 -15.72 -0.89
N LYS A 60 0.81 -15.60 -2.20
CA LYS A 60 1.45 -16.43 -3.24
C LYS A 60 2.73 -15.79 -3.80
N ASP A 61 2.75 -14.48 -4.03
CA ASP A 61 3.88 -13.81 -4.71
C ASP A 61 5.12 -13.63 -3.81
N ALA A 62 4.94 -13.27 -2.53
CA ALA A 62 6.07 -13.02 -1.62
C ALA A 62 6.99 -14.24 -1.41
N PRO A 63 6.48 -15.45 -1.09
CA PRO A 63 7.36 -16.62 -0.92
C PRO A 63 8.03 -17.06 -2.23
N ALA A 64 7.37 -16.88 -3.39
CA ALA A 64 7.98 -17.14 -4.70
C ALA A 64 9.20 -16.24 -4.99
N ARG A 65 9.36 -15.16 -4.21
CA ARG A 65 10.46 -14.19 -4.32
C ARG A 65 11.39 -14.17 -3.10
N GLY A 66 11.18 -15.06 -2.13
CA GLY A 66 11.95 -15.07 -0.88
C GLY A 66 11.69 -13.84 0.03
N LEU A 67 10.54 -13.18 -0.12
CA LEU A 67 10.19 -11.98 0.65
C LEU A 67 9.30 -12.31 1.86
N PRO A 68 9.44 -11.61 2.99
CA PRO A 68 8.57 -11.79 4.14
C PRO A 68 7.16 -11.25 3.83
N ARG A 69 6.12 -11.98 4.23
CA ARG A 69 4.70 -11.62 3.99
C ARG A 69 4.17 -10.63 5.01
N TRP A 70 4.37 -10.95 6.29
CA TRP A 70 3.71 -10.29 7.43
C TRP A 70 3.91 -8.77 7.53
N PRO A 71 5.11 -8.20 7.28
CA PRO A 71 5.27 -6.75 7.32
C PRO A 71 4.33 -6.02 6.36
N TYR A 72 4.12 -6.58 5.16
CA TYR A 72 3.26 -5.99 4.14
C TYR A 72 1.78 -6.27 4.39
N VAL A 73 1.43 -7.42 4.97
CA VAL A 73 0.07 -7.69 5.42
C VAL A 73 -0.36 -6.65 6.47
N LEU A 74 0.48 -6.45 7.50
CA LEU A 74 0.20 -5.48 8.56
C LEU A 74 0.16 -4.06 8.01
N ALA A 75 1.15 -3.67 7.21
CA ALA A 75 1.20 -2.33 6.61
C ALA A 75 0.00 -2.09 5.68
N THR A 76 -0.44 -3.07 4.89
CA THR A 76 -1.62 -2.90 4.03
C THR A 76 -2.92 -2.86 4.84
N ALA A 77 -3.03 -3.64 5.92
CA ALA A 77 -4.21 -3.62 6.77
C ALA A 77 -4.39 -2.30 7.53
N THR A 78 -3.29 -1.65 7.94
CA THR A 78 -3.34 -0.41 8.74
C THR A 78 -3.15 0.87 7.91
N LEU A 79 -2.34 0.83 6.85
CA LEU A 79 -2.00 1.99 6.03
C LEU A 79 -2.58 1.91 4.61
N GLY A 80 -3.39 0.87 4.32
CA GLY A 80 -4.02 0.68 3.02
C GLY A 80 -3.01 0.52 1.88
N SER A 81 -3.16 1.35 0.85
CA SER A 81 -2.33 1.28 -0.37
C SER A 81 -0.84 1.61 -0.14
N ILE A 82 -0.48 2.24 0.98
CA ILE A 82 0.93 2.50 1.33
C ILE A 82 1.70 1.18 1.48
N GLY A 83 1.12 0.20 2.18
CA GLY A 83 1.72 -1.14 2.34
C GLY A 83 1.84 -1.88 1.00
N ILE A 84 0.85 -1.69 0.12
CA ILE A 84 0.86 -2.25 -1.24
C ILE A 84 2.05 -1.70 -2.01
N LEU A 85 2.16 -0.37 -2.10
CA LEU A 85 3.22 0.31 -2.84
C LEU A 85 4.62 -0.03 -2.30
N ALA A 86 4.79 -0.09 -0.97
CA ALA A 86 6.02 -0.51 -0.33
C ALA A 86 6.45 -1.92 -0.78
N TYR A 87 5.52 -2.88 -0.79
CA TYR A 87 5.79 -4.23 -1.29
C TYR A 87 6.17 -4.23 -2.77
N LEU A 88 5.44 -3.48 -3.61
CA LEU A 88 5.67 -3.44 -5.05
C LEU A 88 7.04 -2.82 -5.40
N ILE A 89 7.55 -1.91 -4.56
CA ILE A 89 8.91 -1.37 -4.66
C ILE A 89 9.91 -2.44 -4.21
N HIS A 90 9.75 -3.03 -3.03
CA HIS A 90 10.69 -4.03 -2.51
C HIS A 90 10.82 -5.24 -3.44
N ARG A 91 9.71 -5.77 -3.98
CA ARG A 91 9.74 -6.88 -4.95
C ARG A 91 10.49 -6.55 -6.26
N ARG A 92 10.58 -5.28 -6.62
CA ARG A 92 11.34 -4.85 -7.82
C ARG A 92 12.82 -4.70 -7.50
N LEU A 93 13.15 -4.18 -6.33
CA LEU A 93 14.54 -4.02 -5.87
C LEU A 93 15.18 -5.38 -5.56
N ALA A 94 14.41 -6.33 -5.03
CA ALA A 94 14.87 -7.69 -4.76
C ALA A 94 15.04 -8.55 -6.02
N ARG A 95 14.65 -8.06 -7.21
CA ARG A 95 14.84 -8.78 -8.46
C ARG A 95 16.32 -8.66 -8.86
N PRO A 96 17.04 -9.78 -9.12
CA PRO A 96 18.44 -9.71 -9.53
C PRO A 96 18.59 -8.84 -10.78
N ALA A 97 19.58 -7.94 -10.79
CA ALA A 97 19.83 -7.00 -11.89
C ALA A 97 20.20 -7.69 -13.23
N THR A 98 20.44 -9.00 -13.22
CA THR A 98 21.05 -9.76 -14.31
C THR A 98 20.08 -10.28 -15.38
N ALA A 99 18.77 -9.99 -15.30
CA ALA A 99 17.81 -10.38 -16.35
C ALA A 99 17.69 -9.35 -17.50
N THR A 100 18.76 -8.61 -17.76
CA THR A 100 18.89 -7.71 -18.91
C THR A 100 20.19 -8.08 -19.63
N ALA A 101 20.16 -9.19 -20.36
CA ALA A 101 21.14 -9.56 -21.38
C ALA A 101 20.37 -10.12 -22.57
#